data_AF-A0A257KTY6-F1
#
_entry.id   AF-A0A257KTY6-F1
#
_cell.length_a   1.000
_cell.length_b   1.000
_cell.length_c   1.000
_cell.angle_alpha   90.00
_cell.angle_beta   90.00
_cell.angle_gamma   90.00
#
_symmetry.space_group_name_H-M   'P 1'
#
loop_
_entity.id
_entity.type
_entity.pdbx_description
1 polymer ?
#
loop_
_entity_poly.entity_id
_entity_poly.type
_entity_poly.pdbx_seq_one_letter_code
_entity_poly.pdbx_strand_id
1 'polypeptide(L)'
;MTKEKSDLLGRIPYVVVTTTITMVGVLIWPAIMGQWQFALITIPLFFVFAQVVNWRVLRKRNLPFWAKFDDIRRATNTPPNPRP
;
A
#
# COMPACT_ATOMS: atom_id res chain seq x y z
N MET A 1 7.49 25.39 0.34
CA MET A 1 6.40 25.14 -0.62
C MET A 1 6.06 23.63 -0.63
N THR A 2 5.73 23.07 0.54
CA THR A 2 5.80 21.60 0.78
C THR A 2 4.62 21.05 1.57
N LYS A 3 3.76 21.90 2.16
CA LYS A 3 2.59 21.47 2.95
C LYS A 3 1.42 20.99 2.06
N GLU A 4 1.15 21.65 0.94
CA GLU A 4 0.05 21.24 0.03
C GLU A 4 0.24 19.85 -0.58
N LYS A 5 1.48 19.44 -0.90
CA LYS A 5 1.75 18.08 -1.42
C LYS A 5 1.58 16.99 -0.35
N SER A 6 1.83 17.32 0.92
CA SER A 6 1.60 16.41 2.05
C SER A 6 0.10 16.15 2.25
N ASP A 7 -0.74 17.16 2.06
CA ASP A 7 -2.20 17.03 2.25
C ASP A 7 -2.88 16.22 1.14
N LEU A 8 -2.29 16.20 -0.07
CA LEU A 8 -2.80 15.39 -1.17
C LEU A 8 -2.59 13.89 -0.91
N LEU A 9 -1.38 13.49 -0.49
CA LEU A 9 -1.06 12.09 -0.17
C LEU A 9 -1.86 11.56 1.03
N GLY A 10 -2.14 12.42 2.02
CA GLY A 10 -2.93 12.08 3.20
C GLY A 10 -4.40 11.77 2.91
N ARG A 11 -4.94 12.24 1.76
CA ARG A 11 -6.35 12.01 1.36
C ARG A 11 -6.57 10.75 0.53
N ILE A 12 -5.51 10.18 -0.04
CA ILE A 12 -5.59 9.01 -0.91
C ILE A 12 -5.74 7.74 -0.05
N PRO A 13 -6.59 6.78 -0.45
CA PRO A 13 -6.69 5.50 0.24
C PRO A 13 -5.33 4.80 0.27
N TYR A 14 -4.93 4.31 1.45
CA TYR A 14 -3.64 3.64 1.63
C TYR A 14 -3.46 2.48 0.66
N VAL A 15 -4.53 1.69 0.48
CA VAL A 15 -4.56 0.54 -0.43
C VAL A 15 -4.27 0.95 -1.88
N VAL A 16 -4.77 2.12 -2.32
CA VAL A 16 -4.53 2.62 -3.68
C VAL A 16 -3.06 2.99 -3.86
N VAL A 17 -2.48 3.70 -2.88
CA VAL A 17 -1.06 4.08 -2.92
C VAL A 17 -0.16 2.85 -2.96
N THR A 18 -0.36 1.91 -2.04
CA THR A 18 0.49 0.71 -1.96
C THR A 18 0.34 -0.18 -3.19
N THR A 19 -0.89 -0.38 -3.68
CA THR A 19 -1.14 -1.18 -4.90
C THR A 19 -0.50 -0.54 -6.12
N THR A 20 -0.53 0.80 -6.25
CA THR A 20 0.11 1.52 -7.36
C THR A 20 1.63 1.37 -7.32
N ILE A 21 2.25 1.54 -6.15
CA ILE A 21 3.70 1.34 -5.98
C ILE A 21 4.08 -0.10 -6.30
N THR A 22 3.31 -1.09 -5.84
CA THR A 22 3.56 -2.48 -6.16
C THR A 22 3.44 -2.75 -7.66
N MET A 23 2.40 -2.25 -8.34
CA MET A 23 2.28 -2.41 -9.79
C MET A 23 3.48 -1.82 -10.54
N VAL A 24 3.92 -0.62 -10.18
CA VAL A 24 5.08 0.03 -10.82
C VAL A 24 6.34 -0.81 -10.61
N GLY A 25 6.59 -1.28 -9.39
CA GLY A 25 7.74 -2.15 -9.10
C GLY A 25 7.72 -3.45 -9.90
N VAL A 26 6.54 -4.06 -10.04
CA VAL A 26 6.37 -5.31 -10.78
C VAL A 26 6.48 -5.13 -12.29
N LEU A 27 6.17 -3.95 -12.83
CA LEU A 27 6.40 -3.64 -14.25
C LEU A 27 7.86 -3.34 -14.56
N ILE A 28 8.59 -2.74 -13.61
CA ILE A 28 10.02 -2.45 -13.76
C ILE A 28 10.86 -3.73 -13.71
N TRP A 29 10.47 -4.71 -12.88
CA TRP A 29 11.23 -5.94 -12.70
C TRP A 29 11.50 -6.74 -14.00
N PRO A 30 10.49 -7.05 -14.85
CA PRO A 30 10.70 -7.69 -16.14
C PRO A 30 11.56 -6.85 -17.10
N ALA A 31 11.45 -5.52 -17.04
CA ALA A 31 12.25 -4.62 -17.87
C ALA A 31 13.74 -4.68 -17.50
N ILE A 32 14.06 -4.80 -16.20
CA ILE A 32 15.44 -4.94 -15.71
C ILE A 32 16.00 -6.34 -15.99
N MET A 33 15.23 -7.39 -15.71
CA MET A 33 15.69 -8.77 -15.83
C MET A 33 15.63 -9.31 -17.27
N GLY A 34 14.96 -8.60 -18.19
CA GLY A 34 14.72 -9.04 -19.57
C GLY A 34 13.72 -10.20 -19.68
N GLN A 35 12.99 -10.54 -18.61
CA GLN A 35 12.14 -11.73 -18.52
C GLN A 35 10.64 -11.41 -18.62
N TRP A 36 10.24 -10.75 -19.72
CA TRP A 36 8.84 -10.39 -19.98
C TRP A 36 7.87 -11.58 -20.02
N GLN A 37 8.38 -12.78 -20.35
CA GLN A 37 7.62 -14.02 -20.33
C GLN A 37 6.98 -14.35 -18.97
N PHE A 38 7.59 -13.92 -17.86
CA PHE A 38 7.02 -14.13 -16.53
C PHE A 38 6.12 -12.99 -16.08
N ALA A 39 6.07 -11.86 -16.80
CA ALA A 39 5.26 -10.70 -16.41
C ALA A 39 3.77 -11.07 -16.23
N LEU A 40 3.23 -11.91 -17.11
CA LEU A 40 1.84 -12.37 -17.06
C LEU A 40 1.49 -13.13 -15.77
N ILE A 41 2.44 -13.84 -15.17
CA ILE A 41 2.23 -14.60 -13.93
C ILE A 41 2.57 -13.72 -12.71
N THR A 42 3.66 -12.96 -12.82
CA THR A 42 4.21 -12.17 -11.71
C THR A 42 3.28 -11.00 -11.35
N ILE A 43 2.65 -10.34 -12.33
CA ILE A 43 1.71 -9.23 -12.11
C ILE A 43 0.53 -9.64 -11.21
N PRO A 44 -0.29 -10.66 -11.55
CA PRO A 44 -1.41 -11.06 -10.70
C PRO A 44 -0.95 -11.60 -9.35
N LEU A 45 0.18 -12.31 -9.28
CA LEU A 45 0.70 -12.84 -8.03
C LEU A 45 1.06 -11.73 -7.04
N PHE A 46 1.74 -10.68 -7.51
CA PHE A 46 2.07 -9.52 -6.69
C PHE A 46 0.86 -8.65 -6.36
N PHE A 47 -0.14 -8.57 -7.25
CA PHE A 47 -1.40 -7.90 -6.94
C PHE A 47 -2.10 -8.58 -5.76
N VAL A 48 -2.23 -9.91 -5.78
CA VAL A 48 -2.80 -10.67 -4.66
C VAL A 48 -1.97 -10.49 -3.40
N PHE A 49 -0.64 -10.57 -3.50
CA PHE A 49 0.25 -10.35 -2.37
C PHE A 49 0.06 -8.95 -1.74
N ALA A 50 -0.03 -7.90 -2.56
CA ALA A 50 -0.28 -6.54 -2.08
C ALA A 50 -1.63 -6.43 -1.36
N GLN A 51 -2.69 -7.04 -1.89
CA GLN A 51 -4.00 -7.07 -1.23
C GLN A 51 -3.95 -7.77 0.13
N VAL A 52 -3.26 -8.92 0.21
CA VAL A 52 -3.09 -9.66 1.47
C VAL A 52 -2.30 -8.84 2.50
N VAL A 53 -1.21 -8.19 2.09
CA VAL A 53 -0.42 -7.32 2.97
C VAL A 53 -1.26 -6.14 3.45
N ASN A 54 -1.94 -5.45 2.54
CA ASN A 54 -2.82 -4.33 2.88
C ASN A 54 -3.91 -4.74 3.87
N TRP A 55 -4.60 -5.84 3.59
CA TRP A 55 -5.61 -6.40 4.48
C TRP A 55 -5.05 -6.70 5.87
N ARG A 56 -3.86 -7.31 5.94
CA ARG A 56 -3.21 -7.65 7.21
C ARG A 56 -2.80 -6.41 7.99
N VAL A 57 -2.27 -5.38 7.34
CA VAL A 57 -1.91 -4.10 7.97
C VAL A 57 -3.16 -3.40 8.51
N LEU A 58 -4.22 -3.30 7.70
CA LEU A 58 -5.47 -2.67 8.09
C LEU A 58 -6.13 -3.38 9.27
N ARG A 59 -6.20 -4.72 9.25
CA ARG A 59 -6.71 -5.50 10.38
C ARG A 59 -5.88 -5.32 11.66
N LYS A 60 -4.55 -5.32 11.55
CA LYS A 60 -3.69 -5.08 12.72
C LYS A 60 -3.91 -3.71 13.35
N ARG A 61 -4.33 -2.73 12.55
CA ARG A 61 -4.59 -1.35 12.99
C ARG A 61 -6.07 -1.07 13.26
N ASN A 62 -6.95 -2.07 13.13
CA ASN A 62 -8.41 -1.94 13.22
C ASN A 62 -8.97 -0.82 12.32
N LEU A 63 -8.40 -0.69 11.12
CA LEU A 63 -8.75 0.33 10.15
C LEU A 63 -9.63 -0.26 9.02
N PRO A 64 -10.60 0.51 8.48
CA PRO A 64 -11.42 0.07 7.35
C PRO A 64 -10.60 0.00 6.06
N PHE A 65 -11.09 -0.75 5.07
CA PHE A 65 -10.42 -0.90 3.75
C PHE A 65 -10.13 0.43 3.05
N TRP A 66 -11.01 1.41 3.25
CA TRP A 66 -10.91 2.76 2.68
C TRP A 66 -10.08 3.73 3.55
N ALA A 67 -9.38 3.23 4.56
CA ALA A 67 -8.53 4.06 5.41
C ALA A 67 -7.48 4.79 4.57
N LYS A 68 -7.33 6.08 4.86
CA LYS A 68 -6.41 6.95 4.15
C LYS A 68 -5.01 6.79 4.71
N PHE A 69 -4.03 7.27 3.96
CA PHE A 69 -2.63 7.24 4.39
C PHE A 69 -2.43 7.96 5.73
N ASP A 70 -3.17 9.06 5.97
CA ASP A 70 -3.14 9.78 7.24
C ASP A 70 -3.73 8.98 8.41
N ASP A 71 -4.75 8.15 8.18
CA ASP A 71 -5.35 7.31 9.22
C ASP A 71 -4.35 6.25 9.69
N ILE A 72 -3.61 5.65 8.75
CA ILE A 72 -2.53 4.70 9.05
C ILE A 72 -1.39 5.40 9.79
N ARG A 73 -1.00 6.60 9.34
CA ARG A 73 0.05 7.39 9.98
C ARG A 73 -0.33 7.76 11.41
N ARG A 74 -1.57 8.16 11.67
CA ARG A 74 -2.07 8.43 13.03
C ARG A 74 -2.11 7.15 13.87
N ALA A 75 -2.62 6.04 13.33
CA ALA A 75 -2.66 4.75 14.01
C ALA A 75 -1.28 4.12 14.27
N THR A 76 -0.23 4.58 13.59
CA THR A 76 1.15 4.13 13.78
C THR A 76 1.88 4.97 14.83
N ASN A 77 1.57 6.26 14.94
CA ASN A 77 2.16 7.18 15.91
C ASN A 77 1.45 7.19 17.27
N THR A 78 0.25 6.62 17.36
CA THR A 78 -0.46 6.44 18.64
C THR A 78 -0.07 5.07 19.20
N PRO A 79 0.51 4.96 20.41
CA PRO A 79 0.78 3.67 21.02
C PRO A 79 -0.54 2.89 21.13
N PRO A 80 -0.52 1.56 20.97
CA PRO A 80 -1.73 0.76 21.02
C PRO A 80 -2.44 1.03 22.35
N ASN A 81 -3.66 1.56 22.29
CA ASN A 81 -4.48 1.74 23.47
C ASN A 81 -4.60 0.36 24.15
N PRO A 82 -4.17 0.17 25.40
CA PRO A 82 -4.40 -1.08 26.11
C PRO A 82 -5.91 -1.33 26.09
N ARG A 83 -6.32 -2.47 25.53
CA ARG A 83 -7.73 -2.85 25.51
C ARG A 83 -8.22 -2.87 26.97
N PRO A 84 -9.42 -2.32 27.26
CA PRO A 84 -10.05 -2.47 28.56
C PRO A 84 -10.31 -3.94 28.90
#